data_AF-A0A934KQE6-F1
#
_entry.id   AF-A0A934KQE6-F1
#
_cell.length_a   1.000
_cell.length_b   1.000
_cell.length_c   1.000
_cell.angle_alpha   90.00
_cell.angle_beta   90.00
_cell.angle_gamma   90.00
#
_symmetry.space_group_name_H-M   'P 1'
#
loop_
_entity.id
_entity.type
_entity.pdbx_description
1 polymer ?
#
loop_
_entity_poly.entity_id
_entity_poly.type
_entity_poly.pdbx_seq_one_letter_code
_entity_poly.pdbx_strand_id
1 'polypeptide(L)'
;MNLFPLDDGSEDGPLYEGDLDTDPVSESQARASRDGREFDLDAFAYLEQAGATIVERYVRVDGYPLDALVEGLNGARFYVDAHGSPDRTVRPQAGMRRQDTVLKFGYKALYLAKQGVAQPLLLITSHMPSAHLSAGRILRDLANTGALWDAAAVTGDLAGFQRLHQYFTSTPPCDQPIPAPWRETVTQLTLDAVDPLGDPEEF
;
A
#
# COMPACT_ATOMS: atom_id res chain seq x y z
N MET A 1 51.43 28.83 30.96
CA MET A 1 51.10 27.50 31.51
C MET A 1 50.38 26.77 30.39
N ASN A 2 51.12 25.95 29.64
CA ASN A 2 50.61 25.14 28.55
C ASN A 2 50.09 23.83 29.16
N LEU A 3 48.79 23.61 29.07
CA LEU A 3 48.18 22.32 29.33
C LEU A 3 48.02 21.64 27.98
N PHE A 4 48.51 20.40 27.88
CA PHE A 4 48.57 19.46 26.75
C PHE A 4 49.98 19.30 26.14
N PRO A 5 50.65 18.14 26.37
CA PRO A 5 51.78 17.72 25.57
C PRO A 5 51.28 17.28 24.18
N LEU A 6 51.94 17.75 23.13
CA LEU A 6 51.87 17.15 21.81
C LEU A 6 52.67 15.85 21.86
N ASP A 7 51.99 14.72 21.77
CA ASP A 7 52.62 13.43 21.54
C ASP A 7 52.96 13.33 20.05
N ASP A 8 54.25 13.19 19.77
CA ASP A 8 54.85 12.98 18.45
C ASP A 8 54.80 11.49 18.09
N GLY A 9 53.58 10.97 17.99
CA GLY A 9 53.32 9.60 17.55
C GLY A 9 52.97 9.56 16.07
N SER A 10 53.98 9.31 15.23
CA SER A 10 53.79 8.90 13.84
C SER A 10 53.03 7.59 13.75
N GLU A 11 51.76 7.63 13.32
CA GLU A 11 51.08 6.48 12.75
C GLU A 11 50.27 6.95 11.53
N ASP A 12 50.94 7.03 10.38
CA ASP A 12 50.32 6.76 9.08
C ASP A 12 49.85 5.29 9.08
N GLY A 13 48.80 5.01 9.85
CA GLY A 13 47.98 3.83 9.66
C GLY A 13 47.08 4.09 8.47
N PRO A 14 46.95 3.18 7.47
CA PRO A 14 45.84 3.29 6.55
C PRO A 14 44.56 3.37 7.40
N LEU A 15 43.82 4.46 7.25
CA LEU A 15 42.39 4.53 7.61
C LEU A 15 41.72 3.48 6.72
N TYR A 16 41.84 2.22 7.12
CA TYR A 16 40.93 1.18 6.70
C TYR A 16 39.57 1.72 7.09
N GLU A 17 38.77 2.05 6.07
CA GLU A 17 37.34 1.77 6.08
C GLU A 17 37.21 0.31 6.54
N GLY A 18 37.27 0.10 7.86
CA GLY A 18 36.91 -1.16 8.45
C GLY A 18 35.47 -1.37 8.02
N ASP A 19 35.23 -2.47 7.31
CA ASP A 19 33.90 -3.00 7.04
C ASP A 19 33.07 -2.78 8.29
N LEU A 20 32.22 -1.74 8.25
CA LEU A 20 31.23 -1.56 9.29
C LEU A 20 30.41 -2.84 9.25
N ASP A 21 30.38 -3.57 10.37
CA ASP A 21 29.52 -4.73 10.53
C ASP A 21 28.16 -4.39 9.93
N THR A 22 27.66 -5.22 9.01
CA THR A 22 26.45 -4.89 8.26
C THR A 22 25.32 -4.62 9.25
N ASP A 23 24.87 -3.36 9.29
CA ASP A 23 23.79 -2.96 10.18
C ASP A 23 22.52 -3.73 9.79
N PRO A 24 21.99 -4.59 10.68
CA PRO A 24 20.82 -5.41 10.38
C PRO A 24 19.60 -4.56 10.00
N VAL A 25 19.52 -3.31 10.45
CA VAL A 25 18.48 -2.36 10.05
C VAL A 25 18.67 -1.96 8.59
N SER A 26 19.88 -1.56 8.21
CA SER A 26 20.24 -1.22 6.82
C SER A 26 19.99 -2.38 5.85
N GLU A 27 20.31 -3.62 6.22
CA GLU A 27 19.98 -4.80 5.41
C GLU A 27 18.47 -5.01 5.28
N SER A 28 17.72 -4.85 6.37
CA SER A 28 16.25 -5.02 6.35
C SER A 28 15.57 -3.98 5.44
N GLN A 29 16.07 -2.74 5.42
CA GLN A 29 15.56 -1.67 4.55
C GLN A 29 15.93 -1.91 3.08
N ALA A 30 17.15 -2.38 2.82
CA ALA A 30 17.58 -2.72 1.47
C ALA A 30 16.76 -3.89 0.89
N ARG A 31 16.47 -4.92 1.71
CA ARG A 31 15.59 -6.04 1.33
C ARG A 31 14.17 -5.56 1.06
N ALA A 32 13.58 -4.78 1.97
CA ALA A 32 12.22 -4.23 1.77
C ALA A 32 12.11 -3.37 0.50
N SER A 33 13.14 -2.61 0.16
CA SER A 33 13.18 -1.79 -1.06
C SER A 33 13.29 -2.65 -2.33
N ARG A 34 14.06 -3.74 -2.28
CA ARG A 34 14.17 -4.69 -3.39
C ARG A 34 12.85 -5.43 -3.59
N ASP A 35 12.26 -5.94 -2.51
CA ASP A 35 10.98 -6.63 -2.53
C ASP A 35 9.87 -5.72 -3.06
N GLY A 36 9.86 -4.44 -2.67
CA GLY A 36 8.93 -3.45 -3.23
C GLY A 36 9.04 -3.33 -4.75
N ARG A 37 10.27 -3.14 -5.27
CA ARG A 37 10.50 -3.04 -6.72
C ARG A 37 10.13 -4.31 -7.48
N GLU A 38 10.36 -5.47 -6.87
CA GLU A 38 9.96 -6.75 -7.47
C GLU A 38 8.44 -6.87 -7.51
N PHE A 39 7.75 -6.46 -6.45
CA PHE A 39 6.30 -6.42 -6.44
C PHE A 39 5.71 -5.42 -7.45
N ASP A 40 6.37 -4.29 -7.72
CA ASP A 40 5.94 -3.34 -8.76
C ASP A 40 5.84 -4.03 -10.12
N LEU A 41 6.81 -4.90 -10.45
CA LEU A 41 6.80 -5.65 -11.71
C LEU A 41 5.62 -6.63 -11.78
N ASP A 42 5.33 -7.32 -10.68
CA ASP A 42 4.15 -8.19 -10.58
C ASP A 42 2.84 -7.39 -10.73
N ALA A 43 2.77 -6.22 -10.09
CA ALA A 43 1.61 -5.33 -10.20
C ALA A 43 1.43 -4.80 -11.63
N PHE A 44 2.50 -4.42 -12.32
CA PHE A 44 2.44 -3.99 -13.72
C PHE A 44 2.00 -5.11 -14.64
N ALA A 45 2.57 -6.32 -14.50
CA ALA A 45 2.16 -7.47 -15.28
C ALA A 45 0.68 -7.82 -15.05
N TYR A 46 0.21 -7.70 -13.81
CA TYR A 46 -1.20 -7.92 -13.45
C TYR A 46 -2.14 -6.88 -14.10
N LEU A 47 -1.74 -5.60 -14.12
CA LEU A 47 -2.48 -4.53 -14.79
C LEU A 47 -2.51 -4.71 -16.31
N GLU A 48 -1.38 -5.08 -16.92
CA GLU A 48 -1.30 -5.37 -18.35
C GLU A 48 -2.18 -6.55 -18.74
N GLN A 49 -2.20 -7.62 -17.94
CA GLN A 49 -3.11 -8.75 -18.12
C GLN A 49 -4.59 -8.36 -17.98
N ALA A 50 -4.89 -7.37 -17.12
CA ALA A 50 -6.23 -6.81 -17.03
C ALA A 50 -6.61 -5.94 -18.24
N GLY A 51 -5.66 -5.59 -19.11
CA GLY A 51 -5.91 -4.79 -20.32
C GLY A 51 -5.50 -3.33 -20.20
N ALA A 52 -4.66 -2.98 -19.23
CA ALA A 52 -4.00 -1.67 -19.20
C ALA A 52 -2.70 -1.67 -20.03
N THR A 53 -2.26 -0.49 -20.42
CA THR A 53 -0.90 -0.21 -20.87
C THR A 53 -0.24 0.73 -19.87
N ILE A 54 0.99 0.43 -19.47
CA ILE A 54 1.77 1.32 -18.61
C ILE A 54 2.24 2.51 -19.45
N VAL A 55 1.69 3.70 -19.19
CA VAL A 55 2.04 4.93 -19.91
C VAL A 55 3.33 5.51 -19.38
N GLU A 56 3.47 5.54 -18.06
CA GLU A 56 4.64 6.07 -17.36
C GLU A 56 4.85 5.32 -16.05
N ARG A 57 6.10 4.98 -15.73
CA ARG A 57 6.49 4.33 -14.47
C ARG A 57 7.09 5.35 -13.51
N TYR A 58 6.85 5.17 -12.22
CA TYR A 58 7.42 5.99 -11.14
C TYR A 58 7.10 7.49 -11.26
N VAL A 59 5.83 7.79 -11.56
CA VAL A 59 5.35 9.16 -11.75
C VAL A 59 5.41 9.96 -10.45
N ARG A 60 5.60 11.28 -10.57
CA ARG A 60 5.49 12.21 -9.44
C ARG A 60 4.26 13.08 -9.60
N VAL A 61 3.30 12.95 -8.70
CA VAL A 61 2.05 13.71 -8.70
C VAL A 61 1.97 14.53 -7.42
N ASP A 62 1.93 15.84 -7.59
CA ASP A 62 1.95 16.82 -6.49
C ASP A 62 3.01 16.51 -5.40
N GLY A 63 4.23 16.22 -5.85
CA GLY A 63 5.37 15.90 -4.99
C GLY A 63 5.46 14.44 -4.50
N TYR A 64 4.36 13.67 -4.57
CA TYR A 64 4.32 12.27 -4.15
C TYR A 64 4.69 11.29 -5.27
N PRO A 65 5.52 10.26 -4.99
CA PRO A 65 5.75 9.18 -5.92
C PRO A 65 4.54 8.22 -5.96
N LEU A 66 4.17 7.83 -7.18
CA LEU A 66 3.24 6.76 -7.50
C LEU A 66 3.93 5.83 -8.50
N ASP A 67 3.55 4.56 -8.51
CA ASP A 67 4.31 3.54 -9.23
C ASP A 67 4.04 3.55 -10.73
N ALA A 68 2.84 3.97 -11.14
CA ALA A 68 2.55 4.17 -12.56
C ALA A 68 1.39 5.13 -12.84
N LEU A 69 1.39 5.65 -14.07
CA LEU A 69 0.20 6.07 -14.79
C LEU A 69 -0.13 4.98 -15.81
N VAL A 70 -1.37 4.50 -15.81
CA VAL A 70 -1.84 3.47 -16.74
C VAL A 70 -3.02 3.95 -17.57
N GLU A 71 -3.17 3.38 -18.76
CA GLU A 71 -4.28 3.65 -19.68
C GLU A 71 -4.91 2.34 -20.14
N GLY A 72 -6.23 2.22 -20.03
CA GLY A 72 -6.99 1.09 -20.56
C GLY A 72 -7.17 1.16 -22.08
N LEU A 73 -7.53 0.04 -22.70
CA LEU A 73 -7.90 -0.02 -24.13
C LEU A 73 -9.07 0.91 -24.49
N ASN A 74 -9.89 1.28 -23.52
CA ASN A 74 -10.98 2.24 -23.67
C ASN A 74 -10.56 3.72 -23.48
N GLY A 75 -9.27 3.99 -23.27
CA GLY A 75 -8.71 5.32 -23.04
C GLY A 75 -8.85 5.83 -21.59
N ALA A 76 -9.43 5.05 -20.67
CA ALA A 76 -9.52 5.43 -19.26
C ALA A 76 -8.14 5.43 -18.61
N ARG A 77 -7.81 6.48 -17.85
CA ARG A 77 -6.51 6.63 -17.20
C ARG A 77 -6.61 6.58 -15.68
N PHE A 78 -5.61 5.97 -15.06
CA PHE A 78 -5.55 5.81 -13.61
C PHE A 78 -4.12 6.00 -13.11
N TYR A 79 -3.98 6.69 -11.98
CA TYR A 79 -2.75 6.59 -11.20
C TYR A 79 -2.77 5.29 -10.39
N VAL A 80 -1.60 4.68 -10.23
CA VAL A 80 -1.43 3.39 -9.55
C VAL A 80 -0.44 3.54 -8.41
N ASP A 81 -0.80 2.98 -7.26
CA ASP A 81 0.08 2.80 -6.12
C ASP A 81 0.11 1.32 -5.74
N ALA A 82 1.27 0.70 -5.80
CA ALA A 82 1.51 -0.72 -5.61
C ALA A 82 2.15 -0.95 -4.23
N HIS A 83 1.54 -1.84 -3.44
CA HIS A 83 2.03 -2.18 -2.11
C HIS A 83 1.96 -3.66 -1.84
N GLY A 84 3.11 -4.32 -1.77
CA GLY A 84 3.11 -5.76 -1.60
C GLY A 84 4.47 -6.32 -1.27
N SER A 85 4.51 -7.65 -1.34
CA SER A 85 5.73 -8.43 -1.33
C SER A 85 5.60 -9.44 -2.47
N PRO A 86 6.70 -9.73 -3.20
CA PRO A 86 6.73 -10.76 -4.23
C PRO A 86 6.63 -12.16 -3.61
N ASP A 87 6.90 -12.29 -2.30
CA ASP A 87 6.74 -13.53 -1.56
C ASP A 87 5.25 -13.91 -1.48
N ARG A 88 4.89 -14.94 -2.27
CA ARG A 88 3.53 -15.50 -2.34
C ARG A 88 3.17 -16.37 -1.13
N THR A 89 4.08 -16.55 -0.16
CA THR A 89 3.73 -17.23 1.08
C THR A 89 2.69 -16.42 1.85
N VAL A 90 1.67 -17.11 2.37
CA VAL A 90 0.59 -16.47 3.13
C VAL A 90 1.15 -15.97 4.46
N ARG A 91 1.64 -14.73 4.48
CA ARG A 91 2.11 -14.07 5.70
C ARG A 91 1.01 -13.17 6.28
N PRO A 92 0.82 -13.15 7.61
CA PRO A 92 -0.19 -12.30 8.25
C PRO A 92 0.01 -10.80 7.96
N GLN A 93 1.26 -10.37 7.72
CA GLN A 93 1.65 -8.97 7.56
C GLN A 93 2.07 -8.60 6.11
N ALA A 94 1.57 -9.29 5.08
CA ALA A 94 1.91 -8.96 3.69
C ALA A 94 1.04 -7.83 3.13
N GLY A 95 1.66 -6.94 2.34
CA GLY A 95 0.99 -5.83 1.63
C GLY A 95 0.13 -4.96 2.54
N MET A 96 -1.11 -4.74 2.12
CA MET A 96 -2.09 -3.90 2.83
C MET A 96 -2.67 -4.52 4.11
N ARG A 97 -2.18 -5.69 4.56
CA ARG A 97 -2.52 -6.21 5.90
C ARG A 97 -1.81 -5.47 7.02
N ARG A 98 -0.74 -4.73 6.71
CA ARG A 98 -0.01 -3.88 7.68
C ARG A 98 -0.73 -2.56 7.86
N GLN A 99 -1.08 -2.24 9.11
CA GLN A 99 -1.76 -0.99 9.44
C GLN A 99 -0.91 0.24 9.10
N ASP A 100 0.41 0.19 9.32
CA ASP A 100 1.29 1.32 9.00
C ASP A 100 1.35 1.60 7.49
N THR A 101 1.36 0.56 6.66
CA THR A 101 1.32 0.68 5.19
C THR A 101 0.01 1.31 4.74
N VAL A 102 -1.13 0.84 5.25
CA VAL A 102 -2.45 1.40 4.90
C VAL A 102 -2.57 2.87 5.35
N LEU A 103 -2.01 3.24 6.50
CA LEU A 103 -2.03 4.63 6.97
C LEU A 103 -1.17 5.55 6.08
N LYS A 104 0.03 5.12 5.69
CA LYS A 104 0.90 5.86 4.76
C LYS A 104 0.23 6.06 3.40
N PHE A 105 -0.34 4.97 2.86
CA PHE A 105 -1.14 5.01 1.64
C PHE A 105 -2.33 5.96 1.78
N GLY A 106 -3.11 5.83 2.85
CA GLY A 106 -4.32 6.60 3.06
C GLY A 106 -4.09 8.10 3.17
N TYR A 107 -3.02 8.51 3.86
CA TYR A 107 -2.62 9.91 3.89
C TYR A 107 -2.29 10.43 2.48
N LYS A 108 -1.51 9.67 1.70
CA LYS A 108 -1.17 10.02 0.31
C LYS A 108 -2.44 10.15 -0.56
N ALA A 109 -3.34 9.17 -0.48
CA ALA A 109 -4.59 9.16 -1.24
C ALA A 109 -5.47 10.38 -0.92
N LEU A 110 -5.72 10.66 0.37
CA LEU A 110 -6.51 11.82 0.81
C LEU A 110 -5.89 13.15 0.38
N TYR A 111 -4.56 13.25 0.48
CA TYR A 111 -3.85 14.42 0.04
C TYR A 111 -4.05 14.64 -1.47
N LEU A 112 -3.80 13.64 -2.31
CA LEU A 112 -3.97 13.75 -3.76
C LEU A 112 -5.43 14.07 -4.15
N ALA A 113 -6.40 13.47 -3.48
CA ALA A 113 -7.81 13.77 -3.70
C ALA A 113 -8.15 15.24 -3.39
N LYS A 114 -7.63 15.78 -2.29
CA LYS A 114 -7.80 17.20 -1.92
C LYS A 114 -7.21 18.15 -2.96
N GLN A 115 -6.14 17.75 -3.63
CA GLN A 115 -5.47 18.54 -4.67
C GLN A 115 -6.19 18.47 -6.03
N GLY A 116 -7.25 17.66 -6.16
CA GLY A 116 -8.01 17.55 -7.40
C GLY A 116 -7.17 16.98 -8.54
N VAL A 117 -6.32 15.99 -8.26
CA VAL A 117 -5.48 15.36 -9.28
C VAL A 117 -6.33 14.81 -10.44
N ALA A 118 -5.79 14.90 -11.65
CA ALA A 118 -6.56 14.68 -12.87
C ALA A 118 -7.08 13.24 -13.07
N GLN A 119 -6.43 12.24 -12.46
CA GLN A 119 -6.76 10.83 -12.68
C GLN A 119 -7.13 10.14 -11.35
N PRO A 120 -8.13 9.24 -11.36
CA PRO A 120 -8.47 8.41 -10.21
C PRO A 120 -7.31 7.51 -9.78
N LEU A 121 -7.26 7.18 -8.48
CA LEU A 121 -6.20 6.36 -7.88
C LEU A 121 -6.64 4.90 -7.71
N LEU A 122 -5.84 3.97 -8.21
CA LEU A 122 -5.94 2.52 -7.98
C LEU A 122 -4.86 2.06 -7.00
N LEU A 123 -5.26 1.16 -6.10
CA LEU A 123 -4.34 0.43 -5.21
C LEU A 123 -4.17 -1.01 -5.71
N ILE A 124 -2.94 -1.40 -6.03
CA ILE A 124 -2.61 -2.80 -6.31
C ILE A 124 -1.83 -3.36 -5.13
N THR A 125 -2.31 -4.45 -4.53
CA THR A 125 -1.67 -5.04 -3.35
C THR A 125 -1.38 -6.52 -3.55
N SER A 126 -0.37 -7.04 -2.87
CA SER A 126 -0.16 -8.50 -2.85
C SER A 126 -1.34 -9.22 -2.18
N HIS A 127 -1.89 -8.62 -1.12
CA HIS A 127 -2.93 -9.19 -0.28
C HIS A 127 -3.90 -8.11 0.21
N MET A 128 -5.20 -8.38 0.10
CA MET A 128 -6.23 -7.51 0.66
C MET A 128 -6.33 -7.74 2.19
N PRO A 129 -6.45 -6.70 3.02
CA PRO A 129 -6.82 -6.86 4.42
C PRO A 129 -8.26 -7.38 4.54
N SER A 130 -8.52 -8.15 5.60
CA SER A 130 -9.89 -8.53 5.93
C SER A 130 -10.71 -7.30 6.35
N ALA A 131 -11.95 -7.22 5.88
CA ALA A 131 -12.84 -6.06 6.11
C ALA A 131 -13.10 -5.75 7.59
N HIS A 132 -12.97 -6.73 8.49
CA HIS A 132 -13.17 -6.54 9.93
C HIS A 132 -11.97 -5.90 10.65
N LEU A 133 -10.78 -5.95 10.05
CA LEU A 133 -9.55 -5.40 10.63
C LEU A 133 -9.43 -3.89 10.38
N SER A 134 -8.63 -3.20 11.21
CA SER A 134 -8.38 -1.75 11.10
C SER A 134 -7.93 -1.34 9.68
N ALA A 135 -7.00 -2.09 9.09
CA ALA A 135 -6.54 -1.92 7.72
C ALA A 135 -7.68 -1.95 6.68
N GLY A 136 -8.59 -2.93 6.78
CA GLY A 136 -9.74 -3.04 5.89
C GLY A 136 -10.73 -1.89 6.06
N ARG A 137 -10.98 -1.46 7.31
CA ARG A 137 -11.84 -0.31 7.61
C ARG A 137 -11.28 0.98 7.02
N ILE A 138 -9.97 1.23 7.17
CA ILE A 138 -9.33 2.43 6.60
C ILE A 138 -9.44 2.44 5.08
N LEU A 139 -9.16 1.32 4.40
CA LEU A 139 -9.32 1.25 2.93
C LEU A 139 -10.74 1.56 2.48
N ARG A 140 -11.74 1.00 3.16
CA ARG A 140 -13.15 1.29 2.89
C ARG A 140 -13.46 2.78 3.11
N ASP A 141 -12.98 3.37 4.19
CA ASP A 141 -13.23 4.78 4.49
C ASP A 141 -12.59 5.69 3.43
N LEU A 142 -11.39 5.38 2.94
CA LEU A 142 -10.78 6.08 1.80
C LEU A 142 -11.65 5.99 0.55
N ALA A 143 -12.18 4.81 0.27
CA ALA A 143 -13.11 4.59 -0.83
C ALA A 143 -14.38 5.46 -0.72
N ASN A 144 -14.93 5.59 0.48
CA ASN A 144 -16.14 6.40 0.75
C ASN A 144 -15.89 7.91 0.60
N THR A 145 -14.64 8.37 0.80
CA THR A 145 -14.27 9.77 0.54
C THR A 145 -14.06 10.08 -0.95
N GLY A 146 -14.04 9.06 -1.83
CA GLY A 146 -13.67 9.20 -3.24
C GLY A 146 -12.16 9.30 -3.47
N ALA A 147 -11.33 9.25 -2.43
CA ALA A 147 -9.87 9.31 -2.55
C ALA A 147 -9.24 8.03 -3.15
N LEU A 148 -9.99 6.92 -3.13
CA LEU A 148 -9.58 5.63 -3.68
C LEU A 148 -10.65 5.10 -4.66
N TRP A 149 -10.28 4.95 -5.92
CA TRP A 149 -11.18 4.45 -6.96
C TRP A 149 -11.43 2.96 -6.87
N ASP A 150 -10.39 2.14 -6.70
CA ASP A 150 -10.53 0.71 -6.39
C ASP A 150 -9.23 0.16 -5.81
N ALA A 151 -9.33 -1.01 -5.18
CA ALA A 151 -8.20 -1.81 -4.73
C ALA A 151 -8.38 -3.25 -5.21
N ALA A 152 -7.31 -3.84 -5.71
CA ALA A 152 -7.28 -5.23 -6.15
C ALA A 152 -6.04 -5.94 -5.61
N ALA A 153 -6.20 -7.21 -5.23
CA ALA A 153 -5.07 -8.04 -4.84
C ALA A 153 -4.57 -8.90 -6.00
N VAL A 154 -3.25 -8.97 -6.18
CA VAL A 154 -2.63 -9.87 -7.16
C VAL A 154 -2.84 -11.34 -6.74
N THR A 155 -2.93 -11.62 -5.44
CA THR A 155 -3.12 -12.97 -4.90
C THR A 155 -4.58 -13.22 -4.50
N GLY A 156 -5.22 -14.20 -5.16
CA GLY A 156 -6.50 -14.76 -4.71
C GLY A 156 -7.73 -13.86 -4.90
N ASP A 157 -7.64 -12.79 -5.68
CA ASP A 157 -8.73 -11.82 -5.90
C ASP A 157 -9.14 -11.77 -7.38
N LEU A 158 -9.83 -12.83 -7.82
CA LEU A 158 -10.38 -12.90 -9.17
C LEU A 158 -11.43 -11.80 -9.43
N ALA A 159 -12.23 -11.47 -8.41
CA ALA A 159 -13.22 -10.40 -8.52
C ALA A 159 -12.56 -9.04 -8.73
N GLY A 160 -11.45 -8.75 -8.02
CA GLY A 160 -10.63 -7.57 -8.24
C GLY A 160 -10.08 -7.51 -9.66
N PHE A 161 -9.55 -8.62 -10.17
CA PHE A 161 -9.06 -8.70 -11.54
C PHE A 161 -10.16 -8.39 -12.57
N GLN A 162 -11.35 -8.96 -12.39
CA GLN A 162 -12.50 -8.71 -13.28
C GLN A 162 -12.93 -7.25 -13.27
N ARG A 163 -12.93 -6.58 -12.12
CA ARG A 163 -13.23 -5.14 -12.04
C ARG A 163 -12.18 -4.30 -12.76
N LEU A 164 -10.90 -4.59 -12.56
CA LEU A 164 -9.82 -3.93 -13.31
C LEU A 164 -9.99 -4.12 -14.82
N HIS A 165 -10.25 -5.35 -15.24
CA HIS A 165 -10.50 -5.65 -16.64
C HIS A 165 -11.66 -4.83 -17.20
N GLN A 166 -12.74 -4.72 -16.44
CA GLN A 166 -13.89 -3.92 -16.82
C GLN A 166 -13.55 -2.42 -16.91
N TYR A 167 -12.80 -1.85 -15.96
CA TYR A 167 -12.38 -0.45 -16.03
C TYR A 167 -11.55 -0.14 -17.27
N PHE A 168 -10.72 -1.08 -17.72
CA PHE A 168 -9.81 -0.86 -18.85
C PHE A 168 -10.42 -1.16 -20.21
N THR A 169 -11.52 -1.92 -20.28
CA THR A 169 -12.06 -2.43 -21.56
C THR A 169 -13.49 -2.02 -21.85
N SER A 170 -14.26 -1.59 -20.84
CA SER A 170 -15.66 -1.21 -21.03
C SER A 170 -15.80 -0.01 -21.97
N THR A 171 -16.80 -0.08 -22.85
CA THR A 171 -17.18 1.03 -23.74
C THR A 171 -18.67 1.32 -23.53
N PRO A 172 -19.06 2.52 -23.05
CA PRO A 172 -18.18 3.62 -22.63
C PRO A 172 -17.34 3.28 -21.39
N PRO A 173 -16.26 4.04 -21.11
CA PRO A 173 -15.50 3.92 -19.86
C PRO A 173 -16.40 4.05 -18.63
N CYS A 174 -16.08 3.31 -17.56
CA CYS A 174 -16.80 3.41 -16.30
C CYS A 174 -16.61 4.81 -15.69
N ASP A 175 -17.72 5.47 -15.39
CA ASP A 175 -17.76 6.79 -14.74
C ASP A 175 -17.87 6.71 -13.21
N GLN A 176 -18.06 5.50 -12.68
CA GLN A 176 -18.12 5.21 -11.24
C GLN A 176 -17.39 3.91 -10.89
N PRO A 177 -16.87 3.79 -9.64
CA PRO A 177 -16.33 2.55 -9.13
C PRO A 177 -17.36 1.41 -9.14
N ILE A 178 -16.93 0.21 -9.56
CA ILE A 178 -17.75 -1.01 -9.50
C ILE A 178 -17.76 -1.52 -8.05
N PRO A 179 -18.90 -2.04 -7.54
CA PRO A 179 -18.97 -2.63 -6.21
C PRO A 179 -17.89 -3.71 -5.99
N ALA A 180 -17.29 -3.70 -4.80
CA ALA A 180 -16.23 -4.63 -4.43
C ALA A 180 -16.50 -5.24 -3.04
N PRO A 181 -16.21 -6.53 -2.81
CA PRO A 181 -16.46 -7.16 -1.51
C PRO A 181 -15.75 -6.46 -0.33
N TRP A 182 -14.56 -5.89 -0.56
CA TRP A 182 -13.80 -5.18 0.48
C TRP A 182 -14.41 -3.82 0.85
N ARG A 183 -15.33 -3.28 0.03
CA ARG A 183 -16.06 -2.04 0.30
C ARG A 183 -17.28 -2.27 1.20
N GLU A 184 -17.71 -3.51 1.39
CA GLU A 184 -18.92 -3.82 2.14
C GLU A 184 -18.76 -3.49 3.64
N THR A 185 -19.79 -2.85 4.19
CA THR A 185 -19.87 -2.58 5.63
C THR A 185 -20.33 -3.85 6.33
N VAL A 186 -19.43 -4.51 7.05
CA VAL A 186 -19.84 -5.53 8.03
C VAL A 186 -20.46 -4.79 9.21
N THR A 187 -21.79 -4.66 9.19
CA THR A 187 -22.57 -4.20 10.34
C THR A 187 -22.53 -5.28 11.42
N GLN A 188 -21.48 -5.30 12.25
CA GLN A 188 -21.47 -6.07 13.49
C GLN A 188 -21.34 -5.11 14.68
N LEU A 189 -22.48 -4.54 15.06
CA LEU A 189 -22.72 -4.01 16.39
C LEU A 189 -24.15 -4.37 16.78
N THR A 190 -24.40 -5.65 17.07
CA THR A 190 -25.48 -6.00 18.00
C THR A 190 -24.95 -5.72 19.41
N LEU A 191 -25.31 -4.57 19.94
CA LEU A 191 -25.03 -4.13 21.32
C LEU A 191 -26.04 -4.72 22.34
N ASP A 192 -26.71 -5.83 22.00
CA ASP A 192 -27.82 -6.38 22.80
C ASP A 192 -27.43 -7.58 23.68
N ALA A 193 -26.15 -7.73 24.02
CA ALA A 193 -25.72 -8.66 25.06
C ALA A 193 -25.06 -7.90 26.21
N VAL A 194 -25.78 -6.92 26.76
CA VAL A 194 -25.57 -6.53 28.15
C VAL A 194 -26.35 -7.52 28.98
N ASP A 195 -25.66 -8.57 29.42
CA ASP A 195 -26.10 -9.41 30.52
C ASP A 195 -26.33 -8.47 31.72
N PRO A 196 -27.55 -8.31 32.26
CA PRO A 196 -27.73 -7.52 33.46
C PRO A 196 -26.98 -8.25 34.57
N LEU A 197 -25.88 -7.64 34.99
CA LEU A 197 -25.15 -7.94 36.23
C LEU A 197 -26.15 -8.41 37.28
N GLY A 198 -26.14 -9.72 37.52
CA GLY A 198 -26.79 -10.29 38.67
C GLY A 198 -26.15 -9.72 39.92
N ASP A 199 -26.98 -9.22 40.82
CA ASP A 199 -26.74 -9.12 42.26
C ASP A 199 -27.95 -8.43 42.91
N PRO A 200 -28.12 -8.42 44.24
CA PRO A 200 -27.63 -9.37 45.27
C PRO A 200 -28.69 -9.59 46.39
N GLU A 201 -29.09 -10.82 46.73
CA GLU A 201 -29.80 -11.07 48.01
C GLU A 201 -29.31 -12.35 48.68
N GLU A 202 -28.17 -12.24 49.36
CA GLU A 202 -27.89 -12.96 50.60
C GLU A 202 -27.46 -11.93 51.65
N PHE A 203 -28.41 -11.48 52.49
CA PHE A 203 -28.25 -11.15 53.91
C PHE A 203 -29.62 -11.05 54.58
#